data_AF-A0A3C1KBV3-F1
#
_entry.id   AF-A0A3C1KBV3-F1
#
_cell.length_a   1.000
_cell.length_b   1.000
_cell.length_c   1.000
_cell.angle_alpha   90.00
_cell.angle_beta   90.00
_cell.angle_gamma   90.00
#
_symmetry.space_group_name_H-M   'P 1'
#
loop_
_entity.id
_entity.type
_entity.pdbx_description
1 polymer ?
#
loop_
_entity_poly.entity_id
_entity_poly.type
_entity_poly.pdbx_seq_one_letter_code
_entity_poly.pdbx_strand_id
1 'polypeptide(L)' 'RHGRRVEPFTASEVVDADKTPVLREYLRAWGWEVGRFFEGVDKNATDAQLAQIAPGFPVFRLTAAG' A
#
# COMPACT_ATOMS: atom_id res chain seq x y z
N ARG A 1 13.15 23.23 7.34
CA ARG A 1 12.41 23.29 6.04
C ARG A 1 12.84 22.10 5.19
N HIS A 2 12.04 21.02 5.15
CA HIS A 2 12.16 19.97 4.13
C HIS A 2 11.15 20.29 3.03
N GLY A 3 11.55 20.24 1.75
CA GLY A 3 10.65 20.60 0.63
C GLY A 3 11.27 21.42 -0.50
N ARG A 4 12.61 21.45 -0.64
CA ARG A 4 13.28 22.10 -1.79
C ARG A 4 14.00 21.14 -2.73
N ARG A 5 14.04 19.85 -2.39
CA ARG A 5 14.74 18.83 -3.18
C ARG A 5 13.73 18.09 -4.05
N VAL A 6 14.00 18.05 -5.35
CA VAL A 6 13.28 17.24 -6.33
C VAL A 6 14.22 16.11 -6.72
N GLU A 7 13.73 14.87 -6.65
CA GLU A 7 14.47 13.69 -7.08
C GLU A 7 13.64 12.91 -8.10
N PRO A 8 14.22 12.59 -9.27
CA PRO A 8 13.58 11.71 -10.21
C PRO A 8 13.48 10.29 -9.64
N PHE A 9 12.35 9.62 -9.87
CA PHE A 9 12.11 8.24 -9.47
C PHE A 9 11.29 7.50 -10.52
N THR A 10 11.38 6.17 -10.50
CA THR A 10 10.52 5.27 -11.27
C THR A 10 9.51 4.61 -10.34
N ALA A 11 8.25 4.55 -10.76
CA ALA A 11 7.19 3.83 -10.09
C ALA A 11 6.81 2.58 -10.90
N SER A 12 6.88 1.41 -10.28
CA SER A 12 6.39 0.15 -10.86
C SER A 12 5.28 -0.41 -9.97
N GLU A 13 4.13 -0.74 -10.55
CA GLU A 13 3.07 -1.40 -9.79
C GLU A 13 3.55 -2.78 -9.32
N VAL A 14 3.25 -3.09 -8.06
CA VAL A 14 3.50 -4.38 -7.43
C VAL A 14 2.41 -5.36 -7.88
N VAL A 15 2.77 -6.59 -8.23
CA VAL A 15 1.78 -7.63 -8.59
C VAL A 15 0.91 -7.99 -7.39
N ASP A 16 -0.35 -8.34 -7.62
CA ASP A 16 -1.34 -8.53 -6.53
C ASP A 16 -0.89 -9.54 -5.46
N ALA A 17 -0.18 -10.60 -5.86
CA ALA A 17 0.36 -11.61 -4.94
C ALA A 17 1.33 -11.04 -3.90
N ASP A 18 1.98 -9.91 -4.20
CA ASP A 18 2.97 -9.26 -3.36
C ASP A 18 2.40 -8.06 -2.57
N LYS A 19 1.12 -7.69 -2.78
CA LYS A 19 0.50 -6.53 -2.12
C LYS A 19 0.11 -6.79 -0.67
N THR A 20 -0.23 -8.03 -0.30
CA THR A 20 -0.70 -8.40 1.06
C THR A 20 0.16 -7.86 2.21
N PRO A 21 1.50 -8.06 2.25
CA PRO A 21 2.32 -7.54 3.33
C PRO A 21 2.32 -6.01 3.40
N VAL A 22 2.25 -5.32 2.27
CA VAL A 22 2.21 -3.85 2.21
C VAL A 22 0.86 -3.32 2.72
N LEU A 23 -0.25 -3.92 2.30
CA LEU A 23 -1.60 -3.54 2.75
C LEU A 23 -1.76 -3.73 4.25
N ARG A 24 -1.23 -4.83 4.82
CA ARG A 24 -1.26 -5.06 6.27
C ARG A 24 -0.57 -3.94 7.04
N GLU A 25 0.64 -3.55 6.62
CA GLU A 25 1.39 -2.50 7.30
C GLU A 25 0.78 -1.12 7.09
N TYR A 26 0.21 -0.86 5.91
CA TYR A 26 -0.56 0.36 5.65
C TYR A 26 -1.76 0.48 6.59
N LEU A 27 -2.55 -0.59 6.74
CA LEU A 27 -3.70 -0.62 7.66
C LEU A 27 -3.28 -0.58 9.13
N ARG A 28 -2.10 -1.10 9.48
CA ARG A 28 -1.55 -0.97 10.83
C ARG A 28 -1.25 0.50 11.17
N ALA A 29 -0.66 1.24 10.23
CA ALA A 29 -0.27 2.63 10.44
C ALA A 29 -1.45 3.62 10.31
N TRP A 30 -2.33 3.40 9.33
CA TRP A 30 -3.34 4.38 8.90
C TRP A 30 -4.79 3.89 9.04
N GLY A 31 -5.01 2.65 9.48
CA GLY A 31 -6.33 2.02 9.49
C GLY A 31 -7.42 2.80 10.23
N TRP A 32 -7.06 3.60 11.22
CA TRP A 32 -8.00 4.46 11.95
C TRP A 32 -8.54 5.61 11.07
N GLU A 33 -7.75 6.13 10.12
CA GLU A 33 -8.16 7.16 9.17
C GLU A 33 -8.82 6.57 7.93
N VAL A 34 -8.28 5.46 7.42
CA VAL A 34 -8.63 4.94 6.09
C VAL A 34 -9.62 3.77 6.11
N GLY A 35 -9.94 3.23 7.29
CA GLY A 35 -10.71 1.98 7.41
C GLY A 35 -12.06 1.96 6.67
N ARG A 36 -12.71 3.12 6.51
CA ARG A 36 -13.95 3.26 5.73
C ARG A 36 -13.83 2.86 4.25
N PHE A 37 -12.61 2.82 3.70
CA PHE A 37 -12.35 2.47 2.31
C PHE A 37 -12.07 0.99 2.09
N PHE A 38 -11.94 0.20 3.16
CA PHE A 38 -11.48 -1.20 3.10
C PHE A 38 -12.60 -2.22 3.34
N GLU A 39 -13.88 -1.84 3.21
CA GLU A 39 -15.03 -2.77 3.31
C GLU A 39 -15.03 -3.68 4.57
N GLY A 40 -14.52 -3.18 5.70
CA GLY A 40 -14.42 -3.94 6.94
C GLY A 40 -13.16 -4.81 7.07
N VAL A 41 -12.24 -4.75 6.11
CA VAL A 41 -10.87 -5.27 6.22
C VAL A 41 -10.03 -4.30 7.06
N ASP A 42 -9.37 -4.82 8.08
CA ASP A 42 -8.49 -4.05 8.96
C ASP A 42 -7.10 -4.69 9.08
N LYS A 43 -6.25 -4.16 9.96
CA LYS A 43 -4.89 -4.66 10.20
C LYS A 43 -4.82 -6.11 10.71
N ASN A 44 -5.93 -6.68 11.19
CA ASN A 44 -6.04 -8.04 11.71
C ASN A 44 -6.57 -9.03 10.66
N ALA A 45 -6.88 -8.56 9.44
CA ALA A 45 -7.33 -9.40 8.36
C ALA A 45 -6.32 -10.50 8.00
N THR A 46 -6.86 -11.66 7.64
CA THR A 46 -6.09 -12.80 7.13
C THR A 46 -5.43 -12.47 5.80
N ASP A 47 -4.39 -13.22 5.42
CA ASP A 47 -3.73 -13.04 4.12
C ASP A 47 -4.71 -13.23 2.94
N ALA A 48 -5.68 -14.14 3.08
CA ALA A 48 -6.70 -14.38 2.06
C ALA A 48 -7.64 -13.17 1.88
N GLN A 49 -8.06 -12.53 2.98
CA GLN A 49 -8.89 -11.32 2.92
C GLN A 49 -8.13 -10.15 2.28
N LEU A 50 -6.84 -9.98 2.61
CA LEU A 50 -5.99 -8.97 2.00
C LEU A 50 -5.74 -9.24 0.51
N ALA A 51 -5.52 -10.51 0.14
CA ALA A 51 -5.33 -10.91 -1.25
C ALA A 51 -6.61 -10.69 -2.10
N GLN A 52 -7.79 -10.89 -1.51
CA GLN A 52 -9.06 -10.64 -2.20
C GLN A 52 -9.24 -9.18 -2.58
N ILE A 53 -8.80 -8.25 -1.72
CA ILE A 53 -8.92 -6.82 -2.01
C ILE A 53 -7.77 -6.29 -2.87
N ALA A 54 -6.61 -6.95 -2.87
CA ALA A 54 -5.38 -6.47 -3.53
C ALA A 54 -5.54 -5.89 -4.94
N PRO A 55 -6.35 -6.48 -5.86
CA PRO A 55 -6.57 -5.91 -7.19
C PRO A 55 -7.23 -4.52 -7.19
N GLY A 56 -8.00 -4.20 -6.15
CA GLY A 56 -8.67 -2.90 -5.97
C GLY A 56 -7.80 -1.81 -5.34
N PHE A 57 -6.59 -2.14 -4.89
CA PHE A 57 -5.68 -1.21 -4.21
C PHE A 57 -4.31 -1.19 -4.92
N PRO A 58 -4.08 -0.26 -5.85
CA PRO A 58 -2.79 -0.11 -6.53
C PRO A 58 -1.67 0.22 -5.54
N VAL A 59 -0.56 -0.50 -5.62
CA VAL A 59 0.64 -0.30 -4.78
C VAL A 59 1.84 -0.14 -5.71
N PHE A 60 2.60 0.93 -5.53
CA PHE A 60 3.75 1.23 -6.37
C PHE A 60 5.04 1.12 -5.58
N ARG A 61 5.99 0.33 -6.10
CA ARG A 61 7.38 0.37 -5.66
C ARG A 61 8.06 1.56 -6.32
N LEU A 62 8.65 2.42 -5.50
CA LEU A 62 9.44 3.56 -5.96
C LEU A 62 10.94 3.20 -5.95
N THR A 63 11.64 3.53 -7.01
CA THR A 63 13.11 3.38 -7.12
C THR A 63 13.71 4.71 -7.58
N ALA A 64 14.85 5.10 -7.04
CA ALA A 64 15.55 6.30 -7.50
C ALA A 64 15.85 6.16 -9.00
N ALA A 65 15.68 7.23 -9.77
CA ALA A 65 16.21 7.23 -11.12
C ALA A 65 17.74 7.24 -11.03
N GLY A 66 18.38 6.35 -11.79
CA GLY A 66 19.83 6.31 -11.93
C GLY A 66 20.39 7.55 -12.61
#